data_AF-A0A952HLP4-F1
#
_entry.id   AF-A0A952HLP4-F1
#
_cell.length_a   1.000
_cell.length_b   1.000
_cell.length_c   1.000
_cell.angle_alpha   90.00
_cell.angle_beta   90.00
_cell.angle_gamma   90.00
#
_symmetry.space_group_name_H-M   'P 1'
#
loop_
_entity.id
_entity.type
_entity.pdbx_description
1 polymer ?
#
loop_
_entity_poly.entity_id
_entity_poly.type
_entity_poly.pdbx_seq_one_letter_code
_entity_poly.pdbx_strand_id
1 'polypeptide(L)'
;MMIAVVMSCESGQATAIKDPKAALAGCLNRMKLTDISAKHELASFMGVSMERMPALFCQRLLNAALSGRLTLSDINRLQLSQPTEVWKIIKGK
;
A
#
# COMPACT_ATOMS: atom_id res chain seq x y z
N MET A 1 -9.42 -9.09 14.52
CA MET A 1 -10.24 -8.01 13.96
C MET A 1 -9.73 -7.74 12.54
N MET A 2 -10.44 -8.24 11.52
CA MET A 2 -10.00 -8.18 10.12
C MET A 2 -10.42 -6.85 9.49
N ILE A 3 -9.46 -5.97 9.19
CA ILE A 3 -9.72 -4.79 8.35
C ILE A 3 -9.54 -5.23 6.89
N ALA A 4 -10.53 -5.92 6.35
CA ALA A 4 -10.63 -6.15 4.91
C ALA A 4 -11.30 -4.92 4.27
N VAL A 5 -10.53 -3.84 4.09
CA VAL A 5 -10.95 -2.72 3.21
C VAL A 5 -9.83 -2.47 2.22
N VAL A 6 -9.67 -3.41 1.29
CA VAL A 6 -8.80 -3.23 0.14
C VAL A 6 -9.68 -3.35 -1.09
N MET A 7 -9.91 -2.21 -1.74
CA MET A 7 -10.44 -2.06 -3.09
C MET A 7 -11.38 -3.18 -3.58
N SER A 8 -12.65 -3.10 -3.18
CA SER A 8 -13.75 -3.88 -3.78
C SER A 8 -14.16 -3.36 -5.17
N CYS A 9 -13.19 -3.07 -6.03
CA CYS A 9 -13.42 -3.03 -7.47
C CYS A 9 -12.20 -3.59 -8.17
N GLU A 10 -12.44 -4.46 -9.14
CA GLU A 10 -11.52 -4.95 -10.18
C GLU A 10 -10.77 -3.81 -10.93
N SER A 11 -11.05 -2.54 -10.61
CA SER A 11 -10.55 -1.34 -11.25
C SER A 11 -9.26 -0.78 -10.66
N GLY A 12 -8.82 -1.08 -9.43
CA GLY A 12 -7.67 -0.39 -8.82
C GLY A 12 -6.31 -0.48 -9.58
N GLN A 13 -6.01 -1.58 -10.29
CA GLN A 13 -4.82 -1.69 -11.16
C GLN A 13 -5.01 -0.95 -12.47
N ALA A 14 -6.18 -1.11 -13.09
CA ALA A 14 -6.53 -0.38 -14.30
C ALA A 14 -6.53 1.14 -14.03
N THR A 15 -6.94 1.58 -12.85
CA THR A 15 -6.90 2.97 -12.40
C THR A 15 -5.47 3.42 -12.08
N ALA A 16 -4.61 2.60 -11.49
CA ALA A 16 -3.21 2.97 -11.26
C ALA A 16 -2.42 3.15 -12.57
N ILE A 17 -2.72 2.34 -13.59
CA ILE A 17 -2.09 2.45 -14.92
C ILE A 17 -2.72 3.60 -15.73
N LYS A 18 -4.03 3.82 -15.62
CA LYS A 18 -4.73 4.90 -16.35
C LYS A 18 -4.56 6.29 -15.72
N ASP A 19 -4.48 6.36 -14.40
CA ASP A 19 -4.27 7.60 -13.64
C ASP A 19 -3.43 7.36 -12.36
N PRO A 20 -2.10 7.34 -12.49
CA PRO A 20 -1.19 7.17 -11.37
C PRO A 20 -1.35 8.22 -10.26
N LYS A 21 -1.77 9.45 -10.62
CA LYS A 21 -1.96 10.54 -9.66
C LYS A 21 -3.19 10.30 -8.80
N ALA A 22 -4.31 9.91 -9.41
CA ALA A 22 -5.52 9.54 -8.67
C ALA A 22 -5.28 8.33 -7.77
N ALA A 23 -4.52 7.33 -8.23
CA ALA A 23 -4.15 6.18 -7.41
C ALA A 23 -3.29 6.56 -6.19
N LEU A 24 -2.30 7.44 -6.37
CA LEU A 24 -1.48 7.95 -5.28
C LEU A 24 -2.33 8.71 -4.25
N ALA A 25 -3.18 9.63 -4.73
CA ALA A 25 -4.07 10.42 -3.88
C ALA A 25 -5.06 9.53 -3.10
N GLY A 26 -5.61 8.50 -3.76
CA GLY A 26 -6.47 7.50 -3.13
C GLY A 26 -5.78 6.73 -2.00
N CYS A 27 -4.53 6.30 -2.23
CA CYS A 27 -3.73 5.66 -1.19
C CYS A 27 -3.46 6.60 -0.01
N LEU A 28 -3.03 7.83 -0.27
CA LEU A 28 -2.77 8.83 0.78
C LEU A 28 -4.01 9.13 1.62
N ASN A 29 -5.19 9.22 0.99
CA ASN A 29 -6.44 9.41 1.71
C ASN A 29 -6.80 8.20 2.60
N ARG A 30 -6.57 6.96 2.13
CA ARG A 30 -6.72 5.78 2.99
C ARG A 30 -5.77 5.83 4.19
N MET A 31 -4.52 6.22 3.97
CA MET A 31 -3.53 6.38 5.04
C MET A 31 -3.92 7.45 6.07
N LYS A 32 -4.74 8.45 5.71
CA LYS A 32 -5.30 9.38 6.70
C LYS A 32 -6.30 8.70 7.62
N LEU A 33 -7.15 7.84 7.06
CA LEU A 33 -8.22 7.10 7.74
C LEU A 33 -7.73 5.87 8.51
N THR A 34 -6.54 5.36 8.22
CA THR A 34 -5.92 4.24 8.95
C THR A 34 -5.71 4.60 10.43
N ASP A 35 -5.87 3.63 11.32
CA ASP A 35 -5.63 3.80 12.76
C ASP A 35 -4.17 4.19 13.07
N ILE A 36 -3.96 4.99 14.11
CA ILE A 36 -2.62 5.48 14.48
C ILE A 36 -1.67 4.36 14.92
N SER A 37 -2.16 3.33 15.59
CA SER A 37 -1.36 2.16 16.00
C SER A 37 -0.86 1.40 14.77
N ALA A 38 -1.75 1.17 13.80
CA ALA A 38 -1.40 0.53 12.53
C ALA A 38 -0.39 1.37 11.72
N LYS A 39 -0.49 2.71 11.77
CA LYS A 39 0.54 3.59 11.17
C LYS A 39 1.89 3.44 11.87
N HIS A 40 1.92 3.34 13.19
CA HIS A 40 3.15 3.12 13.96
C HIS A 40 3.81 1.78 13.62
N GLU A 41 3.03 0.70 13.58
CA GLU A 41 3.51 -0.61 13.17
C GLU A 41 4.07 -0.57 11.75
N LEU A 42 3.38 0.07 10.82
CA LEU A 42 3.82 0.19 9.44
C LEU A 42 5.10 1.03 9.31
N ALA A 43 5.21 2.14 10.04
CA ALA A 43 6.41 2.98 10.06
C ALA A 43 7.62 2.22 10.62
N SER A 44 7.42 1.50 11.73
CA SER A 44 8.42 0.62 12.35
C SER A 44 8.85 -0.48 11.37
N PHE A 45 7.87 -1.16 10.74
CA PHE A 45 8.13 -2.21 9.76
C PHE A 45 8.96 -1.70 8.58
N MET A 46 8.62 -0.52 8.07
CA MET A 46 9.32 0.14 6.96
C MET A 46 10.68 0.74 7.36
N GLY A 47 10.96 0.88 8.67
CA GLY A 47 12.16 1.52 9.19
C GLY A 47 12.23 3.02 8.87
N VAL A 48 11.09 3.71 8.84
CA VAL A 48 11.00 5.15 8.53
C VAL A 48 10.20 5.89 9.60
N SER A 49 10.31 7.22 9.64
CA SER A 49 9.50 8.02 10.56
C SER A 49 8.02 8.00 10.20
N MET A 50 7.15 8.18 11.21
CA MET A 50 5.70 8.28 11.05
C MET A 50 5.28 9.37 10.04
N GLU A 51 6.01 10.47 10.00
CA GLU A 51 5.76 11.59 9.08
C GLU A 51 6.01 11.20 7.62
N ARG A 52 7.11 10.47 7.36
CA ARG A 52 7.50 10.05 6.00
C ARG A 52 6.77 8.80 5.53
N MET A 53 6.27 7.99 6.47
CA MET A 53 5.68 6.69 6.18
C MET A 53 4.55 6.74 5.15
N PRO A 54 3.50 7.59 5.27
CA PRO A 54 2.36 7.54 4.36
C PRO A 54 2.75 7.78 2.90
N ALA A 55 3.61 8.77 2.66
CA ALA A 55 4.07 9.12 1.32
C ALA A 55 4.93 8.00 0.72
N LEU A 56 5.91 7.51 1.48
CA LEU A 56 6.82 6.45 1.01
C LEU A 56 6.08 5.14 0.76
N PHE A 57 5.13 4.80 1.62
CA PHE A 57 4.32 3.58 1.50
C PHE A 57 3.52 3.61 0.20
N CYS A 58 2.75 4.67 -0.02
CA CYS A 58 1.91 4.81 -1.20
C CYS A 58 2.73 4.89 -2.49
N GLN A 59 3.89 5.55 -2.46
CA GLN A 59 4.78 5.63 -3.62
C GLN A 59 5.40 4.26 -3.96
N ARG A 60 5.81 3.47 -2.97
CA ARG A 60 6.35 2.11 -3.18
C ARG A 60 5.29 1.19 -3.81
N LEU A 61 4.06 1.24 -3.31
CA LEU A 61 2.95 0.46 -3.89
C LEU A 61 2.66 0.86 -5.33
N LEU A 62 2.58 2.17 -5.61
CA LEU A 62 2.33 2.66 -6.97
C LEU A 62 3.46 2.25 -7.93
N ASN A 63 4.71 2.44 -7.54
CA ASN A 63 5.86 2.07 -8.38
C ASN A 63 5.89 0.56 -8.67
N ALA A 64 5.54 -0.26 -7.68
CA ALA A 64 5.47 -1.70 -7.86
C ALA A 64 4.31 -2.12 -8.78
N ALA A 65 3.16 -1.45 -8.66
CA ALA A 65 2.02 -1.67 -9.55
C ALA A 65 2.35 -1.27 -11.00
N LEU A 66 2.97 -0.10 -11.20
CA LEU A 66 3.37 0.38 -12.53
C LEU A 66 4.46 -0.47 -13.18
N SER A 67 5.36 -1.06 -12.39
CA SER A 67 6.40 -1.97 -12.89
C SER A 67 5.91 -3.42 -13.06
N GLY A 68 4.64 -3.70 -12.77
CA GLY A 68 4.07 -5.06 -12.84
C GLY A 68 4.58 -6.01 -11.73
N ARG A 69 5.39 -5.51 -10.78
CA ARG A 69 5.89 -6.28 -9.63
C ARG A 69 4.83 -6.50 -8.54
N LEU A 70 3.71 -5.78 -8.62
CA LEU A 70 2.58 -5.89 -7.71
C LEU A 70 1.27 -5.87 -8.49
N THR A 71 0.45 -6.89 -8.29
CA THR A 71 -0.89 -6.92 -8.85
C THR A 71 -1.99 -6.56 -7.85
N LEU A 72 -3.19 -6.23 -8.33
CA LEU A 72 -4.36 -6.06 -7.46
C LEU A 72 -4.65 -7.35 -6.70
N SER A 73 -4.48 -8.49 -7.35
CA SER A 73 -4.66 -9.79 -6.71
C SER A 73 -3.64 -10.00 -5.59
N ASP A 74 -2.43 -9.45 -5.71
CA ASP A 74 -1.43 -9.50 -4.64
C ASP A 74 -1.79 -8.53 -3.49
N ILE A 75 -2.31 -7.35 -3.81
CA ILE A 75 -2.80 -6.38 -2.82
C ILE A 75 -4.01 -6.93 -2.05
N ASN A 76 -4.96 -7.57 -2.74
CA ASN A 76 -6.15 -8.16 -2.11
C ASN A 76 -5.81 -9.42 -1.30
N ARG A 77 -4.68 -10.07 -1.61
CA ARG A 77 -4.14 -11.20 -0.84
C ARG A 77 -3.15 -10.77 0.25
N LEU A 78 -2.89 -9.47 0.43
CA LEU A 78 -2.01 -8.99 1.50
C LEU A 78 -2.59 -9.38 2.86
N GLN A 79 -1.95 -10.36 3.48
CA GLN A 79 -2.13 -10.67 4.89
C GLN A 79 -1.01 -9.99 5.68
N LEU A 80 -1.38 -9.13 6.62
CA LEU A 80 -0.45 -8.42 7.51
C LEU A 80 0.39 -9.37 8.39
N SER A 81 0.05 -10.66 8.44
CA SER A 81 0.74 -11.69 9.23
C SER A 81 1.69 -12.58 8.43
N GLN A 82 1.73 -12.50 7.10
CA GLN A 82 2.61 -13.36 6.28
C GLN A 82 3.57 -12.53 5.41
N PRO A 83 4.89 -12.75 5.53
CA PRO A 83 5.87 -12.05 4.69
C PRO A 83 5.79 -12.54 3.25
N THR A 84 5.02 -11.84 2.43
CA THR A 84 5.00 -11.98 0.97
C THR A 84 6.06 -11.11 0.29
N GLU A 85 6.34 -11.34 -0.99
CA GLU A 85 7.23 -10.48 -1.80
C GLU A 85 6.80 -8.99 -1.78
N VAL A 86 5.51 -8.73 -1.58
CA VAL A 86 4.97 -7.37 -1.42
C VAL A 86 5.56 -6.65 -0.21
N TRP A 87 5.91 -7.36 0.85
CA TRP A 87 6.52 -6.76 2.03
C TRP A 87 7.97 -6.32 1.79
N LYS A 88 8.72 -7.00 0.91
CA LYS A 88 10.05 -6.54 0.50
C LYS A 88 9.95 -5.21 -0.24
N ILE A 89 8.98 -5.11 -1.15
CA ILE A 89 8.62 -3.87 -1.86
C ILE A 89 8.26 -2.75 -0.86
N ILE A 90 7.38 -3.04 0.12
CA ILE A 90 6.98 -2.07 1.15
C ILE A 90 8.17 -1.66 2.02
N LYS A 91 9.08 -2.58 2.36
CA LYS A 91 10.30 -2.31 3.14
C LYS A 91 11.36 -1.55 2.34
N GLY A 92 11.24 -1.54 1.01
CA GLY A 92 12.22 -0.93 0.10
C GLY A 92 13.51 -1.75 -0.04
N LYS A 93 13.40 -3.08 0.08
CA LYS A 93 14.51 -4.04 -0.05
C LYS A 93 14.27 -4.99 -1.21
#